data_AF-A0A7C7TLL8-F1
#
_entry.id   AF-A0A7C7TLL8-F1
#
_cell.length_a   1.000
_cell.length_b   1.000
_cell.length_c   1.000
_cell.angle_alpha   90.00
_cell.angle_beta   90.00
_cell.angle_gamma   90.00
#
_symmetry.space_group_name_H-M   'P 1'
#
loop_
_entity.id
_entity.type
_entity.pdbx_description
1 polymer ?
#
loop_
_entity_poly.entity_id
_entity_poly.type
_entity_poly.pdbx_seq_one_letter_code
_entity_poly.pdbx_strand_id
1 'polypeptide(L)'
;MCGELLPEVVLDGHSVLVKPEVAAAQLLNEQPGTGEKTPGTVPQPSGEPTPETPTSPPSQPAPPGPQRPKRFFGNVRLDPQRASLQFSQIGEEVLQHLAALEGTELEITVEIQARREAGFEEALQRTVRENANTLGFDNHSFEED
;
A
#
# COMPACT_ATOMS: atom_id res chain seq x y z
N MET A 1 24.05 -36.53 8.57
CA MET A 1 23.63 -35.70 7.42
C MET A 1 22.78 -34.57 7.99
N CYS A 2 23.38 -33.41 8.23
CA CYS A 2 22.64 -32.23 8.68
C CYS A 2 21.97 -31.62 7.44
N GLY A 3 20.64 -31.64 7.40
CA GLY A 3 19.87 -31.00 6.33
C GLY A 3 20.02 -29.49 6.45
N GLU A 4 20.49 -28.87 5.37
CA GLU A 4 20.57 -27.41 5.26
C GLU A 4 19.14 -26.87 5.27
N LEU A 5 18.81 -26.06 6.28
CA LEU A 5 17.51 -25.43 6.41
C LEU A 5 17.38 -24.41 5.28
N LEU A 6 16.56 -24.73 4.27
CA LEU A 6 16.25 -23.78 3.22
C LEU A 6 15.52 -22.58 3.84
N PRO A 7 15.95 -21.34 3.58
CA PRO A 7 15.29 -20.17 4.12
C PRO A 7 13.85 -20.10 3.61
N GLU A 8 12.90 -19.88 4.51
CA GLU A 8 11.51 -19.58 4.15
C GLU A 8 11.47 -18.20 3.52
N VAL A 9 11.08 -18.13 2.25
CA VAL A 9 10.99 -16.88 1.50
C VAL A 9 9.54 -16.42 1.48
N VAL A 10 9.27 -15.31 2.18
CA VAL A 10 7.99 -14.62 2.15
C VAL A 10 8.11 -13.43 1.19
N LEU A 11 7.19 -13.33 0.23
CA LEU A 11 7.13 -12.23 -0.74
C LEU A 11 5.93 -11.33 -0.42
N ASP A 12 6.21 -10.05 -0.22
CA ASP A 12 5.19 -9.01 0.03
C ASP A 12 5.51 -7.73 -0.77
N GLY A 13 4.66 -6.71 -0.65
CA GLY A 13 4.79 -5.43 -1.39
C GLY A 13 6.08 -4.64 -1.09
N HIS A 14 6.83 -5.00 -0.05
CA HIS A 14 8.14 -4.43 0.30
C HIS A 14 9.33 -5.28 -0.17
N SER A 15 9.09 -6.42 -0.81
CA SER A 15 10.14 -7.33 -1.29
C SER A 15 10.83 -6.79 -2.56
N VAL A 16 12.16 -6.88 -2.62
CA VAL A 16 12.97 -6.47 -3.78
C VAL A 16 13.83 -7.62 -4.28
N LEU A 17 13.96 -7.74 -5.61
CA LEU A 17 14.78 -8.76 -6.25
C LEU A 17 16.21 -8.21 -6.46
N VAL A 18 17.20 -8.91 -5.91
CA VAL A 18 18.62 -8.52 -6.02
C VAL A 18 19.37 -9.59 -6.79
N LYS A 19 20.39 -9.18 -7.57
CA LYS A 19 21.28 -10.11 -8.26
C LYS A 19 22.15 -10.88 -7.25
N PRO A 20 22.35 -12.20 -7.41
CA PRO A 20 23.07 -13.02 -6.45
C PRO A 20 24.46 -12.51 -6.08
N GLU A 21 25.22 -12.02 -7.07
CA GLU A 21 26.57 -11.51 -6.89
C GLU A 21 26.62 -10.25 -6.00
N VAL A 22 25.57 -9.42 -6.03
CA VAL A 22 25.48 -8.21 -5.21
C VAL A 22 25.15 -8.55 -3.76
N ALA A 23 24.20 -9.47 -3.54
CA ALA A 23 23.83 -9.93 -2.21
C ALA A 23 25.00 -10.61 -1.48
N ALA A 24 25.74 -11.48 -2.18
CA ALA A 24 26.92 -12.14 -1.63
C ALA A 24 28.03 -11.15 -1.23
N ALA A 25 28.25 -10.11 -2.04
CA ALA A 25 29.24 -9.08 -1.75
C ALA A 25 28.88 -8.27 -0.48
N GLN A 26 27.60 -7.96 -0.26
CA GLN A 26 27.17 -7.26 0.96
C GLN A 26 27.32 -8.12 2.21
N LEU A 27 26.87 -9.38 2.16
CA LEU A 27 27.02 -10.32 3.28
C LEU A 27 28.49 -10.50 3.69
N LEU A 28 29.41 -10.52 2.72
CA LEU A 28 30.83 -10.62 2.98
C LEU A 28 31.39 -9.36 3.67
N ASN A 29 30.84 -8.18 3.32
CA ASN A 29 31.24 -6.88 3.84
C ASN A 29 30.62 -6.55 5.20
N GLU A 30 29.54 -7.25 5.58
CA GLU A 30 28.80 -7.06 6.84
C GLU A 30 29.23 -8.01 7.97
N GLN A 31 30.39 -8.67 7.86
CA GLN A 31 30.93 -9.45 8.96
C GLN A 31 31.23 -8.57 10.19
N PRO A 32 30.63 -8.83 11.37
CA PRO A 32 30.94 -8.09 12.59
C PRO A 32 32.29 -8.54 13.15
N GLY A 33 33.35 -7.82 12.76
CA GLY A 33 34.70 -7.96 13.30
C GLY A 33 34.96 -6.96 14.40
N THR A 34 35.02 -7.46 15.63
CA THR A 34 35.44 -6.82 16.89
C THR A 34 36.73 -6.01 16.73
N GLY A 35 36.65 -4.68 16.79
CA GLY A 35 37.82 -3.81 16.85
C GLY A 35 38.20 -3.47 18.30
N GLU A 36 38.89 -4.36 19.00
CA GLU A 36 39.59 -4.01 20.25
C GLU A 36 41.00 -4.67 20.36
N LYS A 37 42.03 -3.81 20.39
CA LYS A 37 43.40 -3.88 21.00
C LYS A 37 44.47 -4.80 20.34
N THR A 38 45.78 -4.50 20.22
CA THR A 38 46.81 -3.64 20.93
C THR A 38 48.17 -3.81 20.15
N PRO A 39 49.40 -3.41 20.59
CA PRO A 39 49.88 -2.47 21.65
C PRO A 39 51.00 -1.47 21.19
N GLY A 40 51.10 -0.31 21.85
CA GLY A 40 52.24 0.61 21.75
C GLY A 40 52.67 1.10 23.13
N THR A 41 53.93 0.85 23.47
CA THR A 41 54.59 1.11 24.76
C THR A 41 54.75 2.61 25.09
N VAL A 42 54.57 2.90 26.39
CA VAL A 42 54.65 4.15 27.19
C VAL A 42 55.95 4.98 27.04
N PRO A 43 55.99 6.31 27.36
CA PRO A 43 55.97 6.78 28.76
C PRO A 43 55.11 8.02 29.10
N GLN A 44 54.69 8.01 30.36
CA GLN A 44 53.99 9.03 31.17
C GLN A 44 54.73 10.39 31.23
N PRO A 45 54.01 11.51 31.41
CA PRO A 45 54.05 12.17 32.71
C PRO A 45 52.66 12.60 33.23
N SER A 46 52.58 12.76 34.55
CA SER A 46 51.42 13.12 35.35
C SER A 46 50.69 14.39 34.90
N GLY A 47 49.36 14.34 34.97
CA GLY A 47 48.45 15.50 34.98
C GLY A 47 47.05 15.06 35.41
N GLU A 48 46.49 15.74 36.41
CA GLU A 48 45.20 15.49 37.07
C GLU A 48 43.96 15.56 36.13
N PRO A 49 42.81 14.99 36.56
CA PRO A 49 41.67 14.70 35.69
C PRO A 49 40.76 15.93 35.51
N THR A 50 40.43 16.23 34.26
CA THR A 50 39.32 17.15 33.93
C THR A 50 38.12 16.30 33.50
N PRO A 51 36.92 16.44 34.09
CA PRO A 51 35.73 15.76 33.60
C PRO A 51 35.27 16.44 32.31
N GLU A 52 35.76 15.99 31.16
CA GLU A 52 35.18 16.36 29.88
C GLU A 52 33.95 15.48 29.65
N THR A 53 32.80 16.02 30.05
CA THR A 53 31.49 15.53 29.61
C THR A 53 31.49 15.49 28.08
N PRO A 54 31.26 14.33 27.42
CA PRO A 54 31.04 14.33 25.99
C PRO A 54 29.71 15.05 25.75
N THR A 55 29.80 16.31 25.34
CA THR A 55 28.65 17.05 24.81
C THR A 55 28.22 16.31 23.55
N SER A 56 27.17 15.49 23.68
CA SER A 56 26.46 14.94 22.53
C SER A 56 26.07 16.11 21.62
N PRO A 57 26.43 16.08 20.32
CA PRO A 57 25.98 17.10 19.40
C PRO A 57 24.44 17.12 19.40
N PRO A 58 23.81 18.30 19.27
CA PRO A 58 22.36 18.38 19.25
C PRO A 58 21.84 17.49 18.11
N SER A 59 21.00 16.52 18.47
CA SER A 59 20.33 15.63 17.52
C SER A 59 19.58 16.49 16.51
N GLN A 60 20.14 16.62 15.31
CA GLN A 60 19.49 17.28 14.19
C GLN A 60 18.18 16.50 13.91
N PRO A 61 17.02 17.16 13.78
CA PRO A 61 15.79 16.47 13.46
C PRO A 61 15.99 15.69 12.15
N ALA A 62 15.73 14.39 12.20
CA ALA A 62 15.79 13.55 11.01
C ALA A 62 14.84 14.13 9.94
N PRO A 63 15.25 14.16 8.66
CA PRO A 63 14.40 14.66 7.59
C PRO A 63 13.08 13.88 7.57
N PRO A 64 11.94 14.54 7.29
CA PRO A 64 10.65 13.88 7.25
C PRO A 64 10.68 12.74 6.23
N GLY A 65 10.26 11.54 6.67
CA GLY A 65 10.21 10.36 5.82
C GLY A 65 9.23 10.54 4.64
N PRO A 66 9.33 9.67 3.61
CA PRO A 66 8.48 9.75 2.43
C PRO A 66 7.01 9.63 2.81
N GLN A 67 6.19 10.56 2.29
CA GLN A 67 4.76 10.58 2.56
C GLN A 67 4.04 9.47 1.78
N ARG A 68 3.14 8.74 2.46
CA ARG A 68 2.29 7.72 1.85
C ARG A 68 1.04 8.36 1.21
N PRO A 69 0.54 7.83 0.08
CA PRO A 69 -0.73 8.29 -0.49
C PRO A 69 -1.88 8.02 0.49
N LYS A 70 -2.86 8.94 0.52
CA LYS A 70 -3.98 8.91 1.48
C LYS A 70 -5.35 8.69 0.84
N ARG A 71 -5.44 8.69 -0.49
CA ARG A 71 -6.71 8.54 -1.23
C ARG A 71 -6.53 7.57 -2.38
N PHE A 72 -7.44 6.61 -2.47
CA PHE A 72 -7.63 5.80 -3.66
C PHE A 72 -8.80 6.38 -4.48
N PHE A 73 -8.64 6.41 -5.80
CA PHE A 73 -9.72 6.75 -6.74
C PHE A 73 -9.54 5.87 -7.96
N GLY A 74 -10.62 5.23 -8.39
CA GLY A 74 -10.60 4.35 -9.56
C GLY A 74 -11.99 4.25 -10.19
N ASN A 75 -12.01 4.05 -11.50
CA ASN A 75 -13.22 3.68 -12.23
C ASN A 75 -12.91 2.50 -13.15
N VAL A 76 -13.95 1.74 -13.48
CA VAL A 76 -13.85 0.61 -14.41
C VAL A 76 -15.15 0.51 -15.20
N ARG A 77 -15.03 0.27 -16.50
CA ARG A 77 -16.19 -0.01 -17.35
C ARG A 77 -16.52 -1.49 -17.27
N LEU A 78 -17.76 -1.79 -16.94
CA LEU A 78 -18.25 -3.17 -16.86
C LEU A 78 -18.87 -3.61 -18.19
N ASP A 79 -18.76 -4.89 -18.48
CA ASP A 79 -19.55 -5.56 -19.52
C ASP A 79 -20.99 -5.73 -18.99
N PRO A 80 -22.01 -5.15 -19.64
CA PRO A 80 -23.39 -5.24 -19.19
C PRO A 80 -23.91 -6.68 -19.03
N GLN A 81 -23.39 -7.64 -19.81
CA GLN A 81 -23.80 -9.05 -19.73
C GLN A 81 -23.15 -9.79 -18.56
N ARG A 82 -22.08 -9.23 -17.99
CA ARG A 82 -21.30 -9.83 -16.90
C ARG A 82 -21.18 -8.90 -15.68
N ALA A 83 -21.96 -7.82 -15.65
CA ALA A 83 -21.83 -6.75 -14.68
C ALA A 83 -21.88 -7.26 -13.23
N SER A 84 -22.80 -8.17 -12.92
CA SER A 84 -22.90 -8.77 -11.58
C SER A 84 -21.61 -9.49 -11.17
N LEU A 85 -21.06 -10.34 -12.05
CA LEU A 85 -19.83 -11.09 -11.76
C LEU A 85 -18.63 -10.16 -11.62
N GLN A 86 -18.51 -9.16 -12.49
CA GLN A 86 -17.40 -8.22 -12.42
C GLN A 86 -17.49 -7.32 -11.18
N PHE A 87 -18.69 -6.88 -10.81
CA PHE A 87 -18.89 -6.12 -9.58
C PHE A 87 -18.56 -6.95 -8.34
N SER A 88 -18.90 -8.23 -8.32
CA SER A 88 -18.46 -9.16 -7.26
C SER A 88 -16.95 -9.26 -7.18
N GLN A 89 -16.26 -9.42 -8.32
CA GLN A 89 -14.79 -9.45 -8.36
C GLN A 89 -14.16 -8.16 -7.84
N ILE A 90 -14.73 -6.99 -8.19
CA ILE A 90 -14.27 -5.69 -7.63
C ILE A 90 -14.47 -5.66 -6.12
N GLY A 91 -15.57 -6.21 -5.63
CA GLY A 91 -15.86 -6.40 -4.21
C GLY A 91 -14.75 -7.15 -3.49
N GLU A 92 -14.39 -8.32 -4.00
CA GLU A 92 -13.40 -9.22 -3.41
C GLU A 92 -11.97 -8.67 -3.53
N GLU A 93 -11.58 -8.20 -4.71
CA GLU A 93 -10.18 -7.88 -5.03
C GLU A 93 -9.79 -6.43 -4.73
N VAL A 94 -10.75 -5.54 -4.44
CA VAL A 94 -10.46 -4.12 -4.18
C VAL A 94 -11.20 -3.64 -2.94
N LEU A 95 -12.53 -3.74 -2.92
CA LEU A 95 -13.33 -3.12 -1.86
C LEU A 95 -13.06 -3.80 -0.51
N GLN A 96 -12.89 -5.12 -0.49
CA GLN A 96 -12.58 -5.86 0.73
C GLN A 96 -11.26 -5.42 1.36
N HIS A 97 -10.21 -5.18 0.57
CA HIS A 97 -8.92 -4.72 1.08
C HIS A 97 -9.00 -3.31 1.67
N LEU A 98 -9.75 -2.41 1.03
CA LEU A 98 -9.95 -1.05 1.54
C LEU A 98 -10.82 -1.04 2.80
N ALA A 99 -11.90 -1.83 2.81
CA ALA A 99 -12.82 -1.93 3.94
C ALA A 99 -12.18 -2.59 5.18
N ALA A 100 -11.17 -3.44 5.00
CA ALA A 100 -10.45 -4.08 6.10
C ALA A 100 -9.55 -3.11 6.89
N LEU A 101 -9.25 -1.92 6.35
CA LEU A 101 -8.39 -0.93 7.00
C LEU A 101 -9.20 0.02 7.87
N GLU A 102 -8.95 0.00 9.18
CA GLU A 102 -9.61 0.88 10.14
C GLU A 102 -9.41 2.37 9.80
N GLY A 103 -10.49 3.15 9.93
CA GLY A 103 -10.49 4.58 9.62
C GLY A 103 -10.59 4.92 8.13
N THR A 104 -10.77 3.92 7.24
CA THR A 104 -11.04 4.16 5.83
C THR A 104 -12.49 4.58 5.62
N GLU A 105 -12.70 5.78 5.09
CA GLU A 105 -13.99 6.21 4.56
C GLU A 105 -14.10 5.73 3.11
N LEU A 106 -15.09 4.89 2.84
CA LEU A 106 -15.31 4.28 1.53
C LEU A 106 -16.64 4.73 0.94
N GLU A 107 -16.58 5.36 -0.23
CA GLU A 107 -17.74 5.74 -1.04
C GLU A 107 -17.71 4.96 -2.35
N ILE A 108 -18.85 4.41 -2.76
CA ILE A 108 -18.99 3.64 -4.00
C ILE A 108 -20.15 4.24 -4.79
N THR A 109 -19.86 4.66 -6.02
CA THR A 109 -20.86 5.19 -6.96
C THR A 109 -21.02 4.23 -8.13
N VAL A 110 -22.26 3.88 -8.48
CA VAL A 110 -22.58 3.10 -9.67
C VAL A 110 -23.34 3.99 -10.65
N GLU A 111 -22.80 4.17 -11.84
CA GLU A 111 -23.43 4.94 -12.91
C GLU A 111 -23.94 3.99 -14.01
N ILE A 112 -25.22 4.13 -14.38
CA ILE A 112 -25.87 3.31 -15.40
C ILE A 112 -26.34 4.22 -16.52
N GLN A 113 -25.87 3.97 -17.74
CA GLN A 113 -26.32 4.67 -18.95
C GLN A 113 -26.88 3.66 -19.94
N ALA A 114 -28.07 3.94 -20.45
CA ALA A 114 -28.70 3.15 -21.52
C ALA A 114 -29.28 4.10 -22.57
N ARG A 115 -29.01 3.83 -23.84
CA ARG A 115 -29.56 4.56 -24.97
C ARG A 115 -30.27 3.59 -25.90
N ARG A 116 -31.44 4.00 -26.39
CA ARG A 116 -32.23 3.24 -27.36
C ARG A 116 -32.85 4.23 -28.33
N GLU A 117 -32.49 4.14 -29.61
CA GLU A 117 -32.97 5.07 -30.65
C GLU A 117 -34.51 5.08 -30.77
N ALA A 118 -35.14 3.93 -30.56
CA ALA A 118 -36.61 3.80 -30.56
C ALA A 118 -37.28 4.35 -29.28
N GLY A 119 -36.51 4.87 -28.33
CA GLY A 119 -36.99 5.24 -26.99
C GLY A 119 -37.29 4.03 -26.11
N PHE A 120 -37.80 4.27 -24.91
CA PHE A 120 -38.21 3.23 -23.96
C PHE A 120 -39.74 3.25 -23.79
N GLU A 121 -40.36 2.08 -23.78
CA GLU A 121 -41.82 1.98 -23.55
C GLU A 121 -42.20 2.51 -22.17
N GLU A 122 -43.37 3.16 -22.05
CA GLU A 122 -43.84 3.76 -20.79
C GLU A 122 -43.87 2.73 -19.63
N ALA A 123 -44.30 1.50 -19.92
CA ALA A 123 -44.32 0.41 -18.94
C ALA A 123 -42.92 0.11 -18.38
N LEU A 124 -41.89 0.06 -19.25
CA LEU A 124 -40.51 -0.17 -18.82
C LEU A 124 -40.00 1.03 -18.00
N GLN A 125 -40.27 2.25 -18.47
CA GLN A 125 -39.84 3.45 -17.75
C GLN A 125 -40.42 3.48 -16.34
N ARG A 126 -41.69 3.12 -16.17
CA ARG A 126 -42.35 3.01 -14.86
C ARG A 126 -41.66 1.98 -13.98
N THR A 127 -41.42 0.78 -14.48
CA THR A 127 -40.73 -0.28 -13.72
C THR A 127 -39.34 0.17 -13.27
N VAL A 128 -38.56 0.80 -14.15
CA VAL A 128 -37.21 1.25 -13.82
C VAL A 128 -37.23 2.37 -12.78
N ARG A 129 -38.14 3.36 -12.88
CA ARG A 129 -38.30 4.42 -11.87
C ARG A 129 -38.69 3.86 -10.51
N GLU A 130 -39.63 2.91 -10.47
CA GLU A 130 -40.06 2.26 -9.22
C GLU A 130 -38.88 1.49 -8.55
N ASN A 131 -38.08 0.79 -9.35
CA ASN A 131 -36.87 0.12 -8.86
C ASN A 131 -35.82 1.12 -8.38
N ALA A 132 -35.55 2.19 -9.13
CA ALA A 132 -34.57 3.21 -8.77
C ALA A 132 -34.92 3.88 -7.43
N ASN A 133 -36.19 4.22 -7.22
CA ASN A 133 -36.68 4.72 -5.94
C ASN A 133 -36.49 3.70 -4.82
N THR A 134 -36.77 2.42 -5.08
CA THR A 134 -36.64 1.34 -4.09
C THR A 134 -35.17 1.08 -3.71
N LEU A 135 -34.27 1.18 -4.67
CA LEU A 135 -32.84 0.93 -4.50
C LEU A 135 -32.07 2.18 -4.03
N GLY A 136 -32.74 3.31 -3.82
CA GLY A 136 -32.14 4.53 -3.27
C GLY A 136 -31.27 5.29 -4.26
N PHE A 137 -31.61 5.29 -5.55
CA PHE A 137 -30.92 6.13 -6.52
C PHE A 137 -31.14 7.61 -6.19
N ASP A 138 -30.07 8.36 -5.93
CA ASP A 138 -30.13 9.80 -5.67
C ASP A 138 -30.59 10.60 -6.89
N ASN A 139 -30.18 10.17 -8.09
CA ASN A 139 -30.57 10.77 -9.36
C ASN A 139 -30.90 9.68 -10.39
N HIS A 140 -32.10 9.75 -10.95
CA HIS A 140 -32.54 8.88 -12.04
C HIS A 140 -33.57 9.61 -12.92
N SER A 141 -33.43 9.52 -14.23
CA SER A 141 -34.35 10.13 -15.20
C SER A 141 -34.31 9.38 -16.53
N PHE A 142 -35.36 9.54 -17.32
CA PHE A 142 -35.35 9.21 -18.74
C PHE A 142 -35.37 10.54 -19.51
N GLU A 143 -34.44 10.70 -20.45
CA GLU A 143 -34.28 11.92 -21.24
C GLU A 143 -34.68 11.66 -22.69
N GLU A 144 -35.26 12.69 -23.32
CA GLU A 144 -35.53 12.73 -24.76
C GLU A 144 -34.32 13.40 -25.41
N ASP A 145 -33.30 12.61 -25.78
CA ASP A 145 -32.12 13.08 -26.55
C ASP A 145 -32.53 13.67 -27.92
#